data_AF-U1KKE3-F1
#
_entry.id   AF-U1KKE3-F1
#
_cell.length_a   1.000
_cell.length_b   1.000
_cell.length_c   1.000
_cell.angle_alpha   90.00
_cell.angle_beta   90.00
_cell.angle_gamma   90.00
#
_symmetry.space_group_name_H-M   'P 1'
#
loop_
_entity.id
_entity.type
_entity.pdbx_description
1 polymer ?
#
loop_
_entity_poly.entity_id
_entity_poly.type
_entity_poly.pdbx_seq_one_letter_code
_entity_poly.pdbx_strand_id
1 'polypeptide(L)' 'MKKSKFSDSQIMAILKQSESGLPVPELCREHGMSSATFYKWRAKYGGMDASLMARMKELEEENRRLKKMYA' A
#
# COMPACT_ATOMS: atom_id res chain seq x y z
N MET A 1 3.21 0.67 -14.94
CA MET A 1 2.06 -0.08 -14.39
C MET A 1 0.82 0.81 -14.48
N LYS A 2 -0.36 0.30 -14.88
CA LYS A 2 -1.61 1.07 -14.74
C LYS A 2 -1.74 1.55 -13.29
N LYS A 3 -2.25 2.76 -13.06
CA LYS A 3 -2.55 3.25 -11.70
C LYS A 3 -3.40 2.20 -10.99
N SER A 4 -2.90 1.69 -9.87
CA SER A 4 -3.68 0.81 -9.01
C SER A 4 -4.92 1.56 -8.54
N LYS A 5 -6.05 0.87 -8.42
CA LYS A 5 -7.24 1.41 -7.74
C LYS A 5 -6.98 1.63 -6.24
N PHE A 6 -5.94 1.00 -5.70
CA PHE A 6 -5.54 1.08 -4.30
C PHE A 6 -4.40 2.09 -4.14
N SER A 7 -4.50 2.95 -3.12
CA SER A 7 -3.38 3.78 -2.68
C SER A 7 -2.26 2.92 -2.08
N ASP A 8 -1.04 3.47 -2.04
CA ASP A 8 0.09 2.77 -1.41
C ASP A 8 -0.20 2.46 0.07
N SER A 9 -0.92 3.34 0.77
CA SER A 9 -1.38 3.11 2.14
C SER A 9 -2.38 1.95 2.28
N GLN A 10 -3.32 1.80 1.33
CA GLN A 10 -4.26 0.66 1.30
C GLN A 10 -3.52 -0.64 1.02
N ILE A 11 -2.59 -0.63 0.07
CA ILE A 11 -1.77 -1.81 -0.28
C ILE A 11 -1.00 -2.29 0.96
N MET A 12 -0.36 -1.38 1.69
CA MET A 12 0.37 -1.67 2.92
C MET A 12 -0.52 -2.25 4.03
N ALA A 13 -1.71 -1.68 4.23
CA ALA A 13 -2.65 -2.18 5.23
C ALA A 13 -3.07 -3.63 4.96
N ILE A 14 -3.31 -3.96 3.68
CA ILE A 14 -3.66 -5.33 3.25
C ILE A 14 -2.49 -6.29 3.45
N LEU A 15 -1.26 -5.86 3.14
CA LEU A 15 -0.06 -6.68 3.39
C LEU A 15 0.13 -6.96 4.89
N LYS A 16 -0.06 -5.95 5.76
CA LYS A 16 0.02 -6.12 7.21
C LYS A 16 -1.05 -7.05 7.77
N GLN A 17 -2.27 -7.02 7.22
CA GLN A 17 -3.32 -7.97 7.58
C GLN A 17 -2.90 -9.42 7.27
N SER A 18 -2.22 -9.65 6.14
CA SER A 18 -1.69 -10.98 5.83
C SER A 18 -0.60 -11.44 6.80
N GLU A 19 0.24 -10.51 7.28
CA GLU A 19 1.30 -10.79 8.28
C GLU A 19 0.71 -11.09 9.66
N SER A 20 -0.47 -10.54 9.97
CA SER A 20 -1.23 -10.85 11.19
C SER A 20 -1.91 -12.22 11.17
N GLY A 21 -1.75 -12.99 10.09
CA GLY A 21 -2.24 -14.37 9.98
C GLY A 21 -3.50 -14.54 9.14
N LEU A 22 -4.02 -13.48 8.52
CA LEU A 22 -5.17 -13.60 7.62
C LEU A 22 -4.80 -14.30 6.32
N PRO A 23 -5.56 -15.32 5.88
CA PRO A 23 -5.30 -16.01 4.61
C PRO A 23 -5.40 -15.06 3.41
N VAL A 24 -4.37 -15.07 2.56
CA VAL A 24 -4.34 -14.28 1.31
C VAL A 24 -5.58 -14.48 0.43
N PRO A 25 -6.16 -15.70 0.27
CA PRO A 25 -7.38 -15.88 -0.52
C PRO A 25 -8.59 -15.12 0.03
N GLU A 26 -8.72 -15.00 1.35
CA GLU A 26 -9.81 -14.25 1.99
C GLU A 26 -9.63 -12.76 1.79
N LEU A 27 -8.42 -12.23 2.01
CA LEU A 27 -8.07 -10.83 1.71
C LEU A 27 -8.34 -10.47 0.26
N CYS A 28 -8.03 -11.38 -0.66
CA CYS A 28 -8.31 -11.19 -2.08
C CYS A 28 -9.81 -11.08 -2.37
N ARG A 29 -10.63 -11.89 -1.70
CA ARG A 29 -12.09 -11.86 -1.84
C ARG A 29 -12.70 -10.61 -1.22
N GLU A 30 -12.26 -10.22 -0.02
CA GLU A 30 -12.74 -9.04 0.69
C GLU A 30 -12.44 -7.74 -0.07
N HIS A 31 -11.22 -7.59 -0.57
CA HIS A 31 -10.79 -6.38 -1.27
C HIS A 31 -11.07 -6.41 -2.78
N GLY A 32 -11.66 -7.49 -3.32
CA GLY A 32 -11.95 -7.61 -4.75
C GLY A 32 -10.69 -7.58 -5.60
N MET A 33 -9.62 -8.21 -5.15
CA MET A 33 -8.32 -8.26 -5.82
C MET A 33 -7.89 -9.68 -6.14
N SER A 34 -6.98 -9.86 -7.09
CA SER A 34 -6.43 -11.18 -7.40
C SER A 34 -5.21 -11.50 -6.53
N SER A 35 -4.99 -12.77 -6.23
CA SER A 35 -3.79 -13.24 -5.50
C SER A 35 -2.50 -12.83 -6.22
N ALA A 36 -2.51 -12.81 -7.56
CA ALA A 36 -1.38 -12.33 -8.35
C ALA A 36 -1.06 -10.84 -8.07
N THR A 37 -2.08 -10.02 -7.83
CA THR A 37 -1.90 -8.61 -7.46
C THR A 37 -1.30 -8.50 -6.07
N PHE A 38 -1.80 -9.31 -5.12
CA PHE A 38 -1.27 -9.35 -3.76
C PHE A 38 0.23 -9.70 -3.73
N TYR A 39 0.64 -10.77 -4.43
CA TYR A 39 2.05 -11.16 -4.44
C TYR A 39 2.95 -10.15 -5.18
N LYS A 40 2.44 -9.44 -6.19
CA LYS A 40 3.15 -8.29 -6.80
C LYS A 40 3.37 -7.17 -5.78
N TRP A 41 2.37 -6.87 -4.95
CA TRP A 41 2.53 -5.91 -3.87
C TRP A 41 3.50 -6.40 -2.82
N ARG A 42 3.42 -7.67 -2.41
CA ARG A 42 4.37 -8.26 -1.45
C ARG A 42 5.80 -8.22 -1.96
N ALA A 43 6.04 -8.46 -3.25
CA ALA A 43 7.37 -8.32 -3.83
C ALA A 43 7.87 -6.86 -3.87
N LYS A 44 6.97 -5.89 -4.05
CA LYS A 44 7.30 -4.47 -4.13
C LYS A 44 7.43 -3.78 -2.77
N TYR A 45 6.61 -4.18 -1.80
CA TYR A 45 6.43 -3.50 -0.50
C TYR A 45 6.65 -4.42 0.70
N GLY A 46 6.71 -5.76 0.54
CA GLY A 46 6.77 -6.75 1.62
C GLY A 46 8.12 -6.88 2.35
N GLY A 47 8.98 -5.87 2.23
CA GLY A 47 10.16 -5.66 3.07
C GLY A 47 10.33 -4.19 3.46
N MET A 48 9.30 -3.38 3.23
CA MET A 48 9.28 -1.94 3.49
C MET A 48 8.86 -1.75 4.95
N ASP A 49 9.83 -1.48 5.82
CA ASP A 49 9.61 -1.33 7.27
C ASP A 49 8.63 -0.19 7.61
N ALA A 50 7.96 -0.28 8.75
CA ALA A 50 7.05 0.75 9.26
C ALA A 50 7.69 2.16 9.28
N SER A 51 9.00 2.26 9.50
CA SER A 51 9.77 3.51 9.43
C SER A 51 9.79 4.13 8.02
N LEU A 52 9.95 3.31 6.98
CA LEU A 52 9.92 3.76 5.58
C LEU A 52 8.51 4.23 5.19
N MET A 53 7.48 3.64 5.81
CA MET A 53 6.08 4.05 5.65
C MET A 53 5.78 5.41 6.28
N ALA A 54 6.25 5.65 7.50
CA ALA A 54 6.11 6.95 8.16
C ALA A 54 6.73 8.06 7.31
N ARG A 55 7.93 7.80 6.77
CA ARG A 55 8.63 8.73 5.88
C ARG A 55 7.91 8.95 4.55
N MET A 56 7.31 7.91 3.98
CA MET A 56 6.52 8.04 2.75
C MET A 56 5.29 8.92 2.97
N LYS A 57 4.60 8.76 4.11
CA LYS A 57 3.42 9.57 4.46
C LYS A 57 3.77 11.04 4.71
N GLU A 58 4.87 11.32 5.41
CA GLU A 58 5.41 12.68 5.56
C GLU A 58 5.70 13.31 4.20
N LEU A 59 6.40 12.57 3.33
CA LEU A 59 6.73 13.07 2.00
C LEU A 59 5.48 13.33 1.15
N GLU A 60 4.45 12.50 1.23
CA GLU A 60 3.17 12.75 0.55
C GLU A 60 2.46 14.00 1.08
N GLU A 61 2.45 14.21 2.39
CA GLU A 61 1.84 15.36 3.05
C GLU A 61 2.58 16.67 2.70
N GLU A 62 3.91 16.61 2.68
CA GLU A 62 4.76 17.71 2.26
C GLU A 62 4.57 18.02 0.77
N ASN A 63 4.51 17.00 -0.09
CA ASN A 63 4.23 17.17 -1.52
C ASN A 63 2.84 17.81 -1.75
N ARG A 64 1.83 17.40 -0.96
CA ARG A 64 0.48 17.99 -0.99
C ARG A 64 0.51 19.46 -0.58
N ARG A 65 1.27 19.80 0.48
CA ARG A 65 1.43 21.17 0.97
C ARG A 65 2.15 22.05 -0.06
N LEU A 66 3.24 21.55 -0.64
CA LEU A 66 3.98 22.23 -1.72
C LEU A 66 3.08 22.47 -2.93
N LYS A 67 2.38 21.44 -3.41
CA LYS A 67 1.44 21.60 -4.54
C LYS A 67 0.35 22.64 -4.28
N LYS A 68 -0.14 22.77 -3.04
CA LYS A 68 -1.10 23.82 -2.65
C LYS A 68 -0.49 25.22 -2.64
N MET A 69 0.81 25.35 -2.44
CA MET A 69 1.51 26.64 -2.37
C MET A 69 1.88 27.17 -3.77
N TYR A 70 2.06 26.27 -4.73
CA TYR A 70 2.38 26.57 -6.13
C TYR A 70 1.15 26.46 -7.08
N ALA A 71 -0.06 26.24 -6.55
CA ALA A 71 -1.32 26.23 -7.30
C ALA A 71 -2.08 27.53 -7.08
#